data_AF-A0A7W6C3B3-F1
#
_entry.id   AF-A0A7W6C3B3-F1
#
_cell.length_a   1.000
_cell.length_b   1.000
_cell.length_c   1.000
_cell.angle_alpha   90.00
_cell.angle_beta   90.00
_cell.angle_gamma   90.00
#
_symmetry.space_group_name_H-M   'P 1'
#
loop_
_entity.id
_entity.type
_entity.pdbx_description
1 polymer ?
#
loop_
_entity_poly.entity_id
_entity_poly.type
_entity_poly.pdbx_seq_one_letter_code
_entity_poly.pdbx_strand_id
1 'polypeptide(L)'
;MSGLIRQVQAEGGFATVLARGERDAGTLMLILTNRGSLSIAYEIAPQPDGTRGWSQAKAETADDPAAFGEYLNRRRHQDPDLWIVELDVENPERFIAGPIES
;
A
#
# COMPACT_ATOMS: atom_id res chain seq x y z
N MET A 1 9.68 7.60 -0.33
CA MET A 1 8.54 7.69 -1.26
C MET A 1 8.90 7.89 -2.73
N SER A 2 9.73 8.89 -3.09
CA SER A 2 10.03 9.23 -4.49
C SER A 2 10.75 8.13 -5.30
N GLY A 3 11.45 7.20 -4.65
CA GLY A 3 12.08 6.05 -5.32
C GLY A 3 11.06 5.07 -5.91
N LEU A 4 10.12 4.61 -5.07
CA LEU A 4 9.07 3.66 -5.47
C LEU A 4 8.18 4.20 -6.59
N ILE A 5 7.75 5.46 -6.48
CA ILE A 5 6.96 6.14 -7.51
C ILE A 5 7.70 6.13 -8.86
N ARG A 6 9.00 6.44 -8.85
CA ARG A 6 9.81 6.43 -10.07
C ARG A 6 9.99 5.03 -10.66
N GLN A 7 10.15 4.00 -9.82
CA GLN A 7 10.24 2.61 -10.29
C GLN A 7 8.95 2.17 -10.98
N VAL A 8 7.80 2.43 -10.36
CA VAL A 8 6.49 2.10 -10.94
C VAL A 8 6.27 2.82 -12.28
N GLN A 9 6.60 4.11 -12.34
CA GLN A 9 6.51 4.89 -13.59
C GLN A 9 7.46 4.39 -14.67
N ALA A 10 8.67 3.96 -14.32
CA ALA A 10 9.64 3.40 -15.26
C ALA A 10 9.16 2.08 -15.90
N GLU A 11 8.28 1.36 -15.22
CA GLU A 11 7.67 0.11 -15.69
C GLU A 11 6.34 0.35 -16.41
N GLY A 12 6.01 1.62 -16.72
CA GLY A 12 4.79 1.99 -17.44
C GLY A 12 3.53 2.00 -16.56
N GLY A 13 3.68 1.89 -15.25
CA GLY A 13 2.60 2.01 -14.28
C GLY A 13 2.35 3.44 -13.80
N PHE A 14 1.35 3.59 -12.94
CA PHE A 14 0.99 4.83 -12.27
C PHE A 14 1.12 4.68 -10.76
N ALA A 15 1.51 5.76 -10.07
CA ALA A 15 1.57 5.78 -8.62
C ALA A 15 0.94 7.06 -8.07
N THR A 16 -0.01 6.91 -7.15
CA THR A 16 -0.80 8.01 -6.56
C THR A 16 -0.54 8.10 -5.07
N VAL A 17 -0.24 9.30 -4.56
CA VAL A 17 -0.26 9.53 -3.12
C VAL A 17 -1.68 9.93 -2.70
N LEU A 18 -2.40 9.02 -2.05
CA LEU A 18 -3.77 9.24 -1.57
C LEU A 18 -3.82 9.98 -0.22
N ALA A 19 -2.80 9.77 0.62
CA ALA A 19 -2.60 10.48 1.87
C ALA A 19 -1.11 10.73 2.12
N ARG A 20 -0.79 11.93 2.63
CA ARG A 20 0.57 12.29 3.04
C ARG A 20 0.63 12.23 4.56
N GLY A 21 1.53 11.38 5.06
CA GLY A 21 1.88 11.33 6.47
C GLY A 21 3.07 12.23 6.82
N GLU A 22 3.65 11.99 7.99
CA GLU A 22 4.87 12.66 8.45
C GLU A 22 6.07 12.21 7.59
N ARG A 23 7.00 13.13 7.33
CA ARG A 23 8.05 12.96 6.32
C ARG A 23 9.15 11.98 6.73
N ASP A 24 9.49 11.93 8.02
CA ASP A 24 10.69 11.27 8.54
C ASP A 24 10.37 10.00 9.36
N ALA A 25 9.16 9.89 9.93
CA ALA A 25 8.72 8.82 10.80
C ALA A 25 7.36 8.19 10.41
N GLY A 26 6.75 8.64 9.30
CA GLY A 26 5.44 8.16 8.87
C GLY A 26 5.40 6.66 8.54
N THR A 27 4.28 6.01 8.89
CA THR A 27 3.99 4.64 8.49
C THR A 27 3.58 4.60 7.01
N LEU A 28 3.67 3.42 6.36
CA LEU A 28 3.34 3.27 4.95
C LEU A 28 2.30 2.16 4.74
N MET A 29 1.26 2.50 3.99
CA MET A 29 0.32 1.59 3.38
C MET A 29 0.43 1.67 1.86
N LEU A 30 0.51 0.51 1.22
CA LEU A 30 0.48 0.39 -0.23
C LEU A 30 -0.86 -0.19 -0.69
N ILE A 31 -1.47 0.46 -1.66
CA ILE A 31 -2.63 -0.05 -2.39
C ILE A 31 -2.10 -0.60 -3.70
N LEU A 32 -2.23 -1.91 -3.91
CA LEU A 32 -1.77 -2.58 -5.12
C LEU A 32 -2.96 -2.84 -6.02
N THR A 33 -2.86 -2.35 -7.25
CA THR A 33 -3.89 -2.43 -8.27
C THR A 33 -3.25 -2.85 -9.59
N ASN A 34 -3.98 -3.62 -10.41
CA ASN A 34 -3.54 -3.99 -11.74
C ASN A 34 -4.61 -3.59 -12.77
N ARG A 35 -4.39 -2.47 -13.46
CA ARG A 35 -5.18 -1.98 -14.60
C ARG A 35 -6.69 -2.01 -14.35
N GLY A 36 -7.14 -1.34 -13.28
CA GLY A 36 -8.57 -1.25 -12.94
C GLY A 36 -9.19 -2.53 -12.36
N SER A 37 -8.37 -3.50 -11.96
CA SER A 37 -8.80 -4.64 -11.14
C SER A 37 -9.08 -4.22 -9.70
N LEU A 38 -9.70 -5.11 -8.92
CA LEU A 38 -9.87 -4.91 -7.48
C LEU A 38 -8.52 -4.72 -6.79
N SER A 39 -8.50 -3.78 -5.86
CA SER A 39 -7.30 -3.33 -5.15
C SER A 39 -7.06 -4.12 -3.87
N ILE A 40 -5.79 -4.21 -3.44
CA ILE A 40 -5.42 -4.81 -2.15
C ILE A 40 -4.55 -3.83 -1.36
N ALA A 41 -4.94 -3.53 -0.13
CA ALA A 41 -4.17 -2.74 0.81
C ALA A 41 -3.20 -3.63 1.62
N TYR A 42 -1.94 -3.22 1.66
CA TYR A 42 -0.87 -3.84 2.44
C TYR A 42 -0.27 -2.86 3.45
N GLU A 43 0.10 -3.37 4.62
CA GLU A 43 0.78 -2.62 5.67
C GLU A 43 2.02 -3.36 6.18
N ILE A 44 2.96 -2.61 6.77
CA ILE A 44 4.12 -3.20 7.43
C ILE A 44 3.76 -3.59 8.87
N ALA A 45 3.65 -4.88 9.12
CA ALA A 45 3.31 -5.46 10.41
C ALA A 45 4.49 -6.26 11.01
N PRO A 46 4.54 -6.41 12.35
CA PRO A 46 5.44 -7.37 13.00
C PRO A 46 5.14 -8.80 12.57
N GLN A 47 6.17 -9.63 12.49
CA GLN A 47 6.06 -11.05 12.17
C GLN A 47 6.46 -11.95 13.32
N PRO A 48 6.07 -13.24 13.30
CA PRO A 48 6.38 -14.19 14.37
C PRO A 48 7.88 -14.38 14.65
N ASP A 49 8.73 -14.13 13.66
CA ASP A 49 10.19 -14.18 13.78
C ASP A 49 10.81 -12.88 14.35
N GLY A 50 9.99 -11.89 14.70
CA GLY A 50 10.44 -10.60 15.23
C GLY A 50 10.80 -9.57 14.17
N THR A 51 10.75 -9.93 12.88
CA THR A 51 10.96 -9.01 11.77
C THR A 51 9.72 -8.17 11.51
N ARG A 52 9.82 -7.26 10.53
CA ARG A 52 8.66 -6.54 9.98
C ARG A 52 8.53 -6.87 8.52
N GLY A 53 7.31 -7.04 8.05
CA GLY A 53 7.05 -7.23 6.63
C GLY A 53 5.65 -6.87 6.21
N TRP A 54 5.41 -6.99 4.92
CA TRP A 54 4.12 -6.69 4.32
C TRP A 54 3.08 -7.74 4.71
N SER A 55 1.94 -7.26 5.18
CA SER A 55 0.76 -8.08 5.47
C SER A 55 -0.46 -7.47 4.77
N GLN A 56 -1.30 -8.34 4.21
CA GLN A 56 -2.56 -7.94 3.59
C GLN A 56 -3.52 -7.43 4.67
N ALA A 57 -3.91 -6.17 4.58
CA ALA A 57 -4.75 -5.52 5.58
C ALA A 57 -6.23 -5.48 5.18
N LYS A 58 -6.50 -5.25 3.88
CA LYS A 58 -7.86 -5.24 3.31
C LYS A 58 -7.80 -5.54 1.82
N ALA A 59 -8.73 -6.32 1.30
CA ALA A 59 -8.98 -6.45 -0.14
C ALA A 59 -10.28 -5.72 -0.50
N GLU A 60 -10.27 -5.05 -1.64
CA GLU A 60 -11.47 -4.52 -2.29
C GLU A 60 -12.29 -5.67 -2.85
N THR A 61 -13.60 -5.54 -2.80
CA THR A 61 -14.53 -6.55 -3.30
C THR A 61 -15.63 -5.88 -4.11
N ALA A 62 -16.12 -6.57 -5.14
CA ALA A 62 -17.12 -6.00 -6.05
C ALA A 62 -18.52 -5.86 -5.44
N ASP A 63 -18.80 -6.59 -4.37
CA ASP A 63 -20.06 -6.56 -3.61
C ASP A 63 -20.16 -5.35 -2.68
N ASP A 64 -19.03 -4.83 -2.19
CA ASP A 64 -18.97 -3.63 -1.35
C ASP A 64 -17.72 -2.78 -1.64
N PRO A 65 -17.70 -2.04 -2.76
CA PRO A 65 -16.58 -1.16 -3.11
C PRO A 65 -16.37 -0.02 -2.10
N ALA A 66 -17.44 0.42 -1.42
CA ALA A 66 -17.39 1.54 -0.48
C ALA A 66 -16.57 1.18 0.78
N ALA A 67 -16.69 -0.06 1.26
CA ALA A 67 -15.95 -0.51 2.45
C ALA A 67 -14.43 -0.41 2.33
N PHE A 68 -13.88 -0.47 1.10
CA PHE A 68 -12.44 -0.28 0.89
C PHE A 68 -12.04 1.17 1.16
N GLY A 69 -12.73 2.13 0.54
CA GLY A 69 -12.49 3.56 0.77
C GLY A 69 -12.72 3.98 2.23
N GLU A 70 -13.75 3.45 2.88
CA GLU A 70 -14.01 3.68 4.30
C GLU A 70 -12.89 3.14 5.20
N TYR A 71 -12.33 1.98 4.87
CA TYR A 71 -11.18 1.42 5.57
C TYR A 71 -9.96 2.35 5.47
N LEU A 72 -9.64 2.85 4.26
CA LEU A 72 -8.53 3.78 4.05
C LEU A 72 -8.72 5.08 4.84
N ASN A 73 -9.92 5.65 4.79
CA ASN A 73 -10.26 6.84 5.56
C ASN A 73 -10.11 6.60 7.05
N ARG A 74 -10.60 5.48 7.59
CA ARG A 74 -10.45 5.15 9.00
C ARG A 74 -8.97 5.05 9.40
N ARG A 75 -8.14 4.38 8.59
CA ARG A 75 -6.71 4.24 8.89
C ARG A 75 -5.98 5.57 8.92
N ARG A 76 -6.27 6.46 7.98
CA ARG A 76 -5.76 7.84 7.98
C ARG A 76 -6.16 8.63 9.23
N HIS A 77 -7.37 8.43 9.76
CA HIS A 77 -7.78 9.10 11.00
C HIS A 77 -7.12 8.51 12.25
N GLN A 78 -6.84 7.20 12.24
CA GLN A 78 -6.18 6.52 13.36
C GLN A 78 -4.69 6.82 13.45
N ASP A 79 -4.04 7.00 12.29
CA ASP A 79 -2.62 7.28 12.18
C ASP A 79 -2.41 8.51 11.28
N PRO A 80 -2.34 9.71 11.87
CA PRO A 80 -2.11 10.96 11.13
C PRO A 80 -0.77 10.97 10.38
N ASP A 81 0.17 10.12 10.77
CA ASP A 81 1.50 10.02 10.17
C ASP A 81 1.54 8.98 9.03
N LEU A 82 0.41 8.34 8.71
CA LEU A 82 0.29 7.33 7.66
C LEU A 82 0.37 7.93 6.25
N TRP A 83 1.29 7.39 5.45
CA TRP A 83 1.28 7.51 3.99
C TRP A 83 0.42 6.41 3.38
N ILE A 84 -0.48 6.79 2.48
CA ILE A 84 -1.23 5.85 1.64
C ILE A 84 -0.83 6.11 0.19
N VAL A 85 -0.24 5.11 -0.45
CA VAL A 85 0.20 5.20 -1.84
C VAL A 85 -0.36 4.05 -2.64
N GLU A 86 -1.02 4.39 -3.73
CA GLU A 86 -1.51 3.46 -4.73
C GLU A 86 -0.46 3.22 -5.80
N LEU A 87 -0.26 1.95 -6.16
CA LEU A 87 0.54 1.49 -7.28
C LEU A 87 -0.39 0.75 -8.25
N ASP A 88 -0.64 1.35 -9.41
CA ASP A 88 -1.36 0.72 -10.51
C ASP A 88 -0.36 0.32 -11.59
N VAL A 89 0.00 -0.96 -11.61
CA VAL A 89 1.04 -1.51 -12.50
C VAL A 89 0.85 -3.01 -12.66
N GLU A 90 1.40 -3.56 -13.73
CA GLU A 90 1.37 -5.00 -13.96
C GLU A 90 2.27 -5.74 -12.94
N ASN A 91 1.71 -6.77 -12.28
CA ASN A 91 2.33 -7.55 -11.20
C ASN A 91 2.82 -6.65 -10.03
N PRO A 92 1.92 -5.86 -9.41
CA PRO A 92 2.28 -4.88 -8.40
C PRO A 92 2.85 -5.54 -7.12
N GLU A 93 2.59 -6.82 -6.89
CA GLU A 93 3.14 -7.59 -5.79
C GLU A 93 4.67 -7.65 -5.79
N ARG A 94 5.35 -7.44 -6.93
CA ARG A 94 6.82 -7.39 -6.98
C ARG A 94 7.42 -6.29 -6.10
N PHE A 95 6.66 -5.23 -5.84
CA PHE A 95 7.08 -4.11 -5.01
C PHE A 95 6.99 -4.38 -3.51
N ILE A 96 6.36 -5.49 -3.13
CA ILE A 96 6.30 -6.01 -1.77
C ILE A 96 6.99 -7.38 -1.63
N ALA A 97 7.49 -7.95 -2.74
CA ALA A 97 8.08 -9.29 -2.82
C ALA A 97 9.56 -9.39 -2.41
N GLY A 98 10.13 -8.34 -1.78
CA GLY A 98 11.42 -8.48 -1.10
C GLY A 98 11.31 -9.54 0.00
N PRO A 99 12.37 -10.32 0.29
CA PRO A 99 12.35 -11.21 1.44
C PRO A 99 12.00 -10.39 2.68
N ILE A 100 11.08 -10.92 3.45
CA ILE A 100 11.06 -10.67 4.88
C ILE A 100 12.34 -11.34 5.37
N GLU A 101 13.44 -10.59 5.45
CA GLU A 101 14.69 -11.12 5.94
C GLU A 101 14.55 -11.33 7.46
N SER A 102 14.55 -12.62 7.86
CA SER A 102 14.91 -13.08 9.20
C SER A 102 16.39 -12.81 9.50
#